data_AF-A0A1Q7LW20-F1
#
_entry.id   AF-A0A1Q7LW20-F1
#
_cell.length_a   1.000
_cell.length_b   1.000
_cell.length_c   1.000
_cell.angle_alpha   90.00
_cell.angle_beta   90.00
_cell.angle_gamma   90.00
#
_symmetry.space_group_name_H-M   'P 1'
#
loop_
_entity.id
_entity.type
_entity.pdbx_description
1 polymer ?
#
loop_
_entity_poly.entity_id
_entity_poly.type
_entity_poly.pdbx_seq_one_letter_code
_entity_poly.pdbx_strand_id
1 'polypeptide(L)'
;MSVRVYIIVFAVLIGVTAGELELINLPNLARDFVVTTLIGLAVAKAALVVLFFQELKDEPRPLSIVLVVAVVIVTALLSVSFLQLHPFHT
;
A
#
# COMPACT_ATOMS: atom_id res chain seq x y z
N MET A 1 8.26 -13.65 16.55
CA MET A 1 6.84 -13.89 16.21
C MET A 1 6.69 -15.34 15.72
N SER A 2 5.54 -16.01 15.88
CA SER A 2 5.39 -17.41 15.44
C SER A 2 5.17 -17.49 13.92
N VAL A 3 5.82 -18.45 13.25
CA VAL A 3 5.68 -18.76 11.80
C VAL A 3 4.21 -18.86 11.38
N ARG A 4 3.34 -19.36 12.26
CA ARG A 4 1.90 -19.45 12.02
C ARG A 4 1.27 -18.09 11.72
N VAL A 5 1.64 -17.04 12.47
CA VAL A 5 1.06 -15.70 12.29
C VAL A 5 1.52 -15.10 10.97
N TYR A 6 2.78 -15.30 10.60
CA TYR A 6 3.32 -14.85 9.31
C TYR A 6 2.56 -15.45 8.13
N ILE A 7 2.33 -16.77 8.15
CA ILE A 7 1.57 -17.47 7.10
C ILE A 7 0.12 -16.98 7.03
N ILE A 8 -0.51 -16.71 8.18
CA ILE A 8 -1.88 -16.15 8.21
C ILE A 8 -1.92 -14.77 7.56
N VAL A 9 -1.01 -13.86 7.93
CA VAL A 9 -0.98 -12.51 7.35
C VAL A 9 -0.66 -12.58 5.85
N PHE A 10 0.24 -13.48 5.45
CA PHE A 10 0.52 -13.73 4.03
C PHE A 10 -0.73 -14.18 3.26
N ALA A 11 -1.50 -15.12 3.80
CA ALA A 11 -2.75 -15.55 3.20
C ALA A 11 -3.79 -14.43 3.11
N VAL A 12 -3.85 -13.55 4.12
CA VAL A 12 -4.71 -12.35 4.07
C VAL A 12 -4.27 -11.41 2.95
N LEU A 13 -2.97 -11.16 2.76
CA LEU A 13 -2.47 -10.32 1.67
C LEU A 13 -2.83 -10.88 0.28
N ILE A 14 -2.76 -12.20 0.11
CA ILE A 14 -3.22 -12.87 -1.11
C ILE A 14 -4.72 -12.66 -1.29
N GLY A 15 -5.51 -12.89 -0.24
CA GLY A 15 -6.97 -12.72 -0.28
C GLY A 15 -7.40 -11.30 -0.63
N VAL A 16 -6.74 -10.29 -0.06
CA VAL A 16 -6.97 -8.88 -0.40
C VAL A 16 -6.68 -8.64 -1.87
N THR A 17 -5.57 -9.15 -2.39
CA THR A 17 -5.18 -8.97 -3.81
C THR A 17 -6.17 -9.65 -4.75
N ALA A 18 -6.62 -10.87 -4.43
CA ALA A 18 -7.66 -11.56 -5.18
C ALA A 18 -8.98 -10.79 -5.16
N GLY A 19 -9.37 -10.24 -4.00
CA GLY A 19 -10.57 -9.42 -3.86
C GLY A 19 -10.52 -8.12 -4.66
N GLU A 20 -9.35 -7.48 -4.79
CA GLU A 20 -9.17 -6.31 -5.65
C GLU A 20 -9.38 -6.63 -7.13
N LEU A 21 -8.85 -7.76 -7.59
CA LEU A 21 -9.04 -8.22 -8.98
C LEU A 21 -10.53 -8.46 -9.26
N GLU A 22 -11.24 -9.09 -8.33
CA GLU A 22 -12.67 -9.31 -8.45
C GLU A 22 -13.45 -7.98 -8.44
N LEU A 23 -13.08 -7.04 -7.55
CA LEU A 23 -13.70 -5.73 -7.44
C LEU A 23 -13.62 -4.92 -8.74
N ILE A 24 -12.49 -5.02 -9.47
CA ILE A 24 -12.30 -4.35 -10.76
C ILE A 24 -13.15 -4.98 -11.86
N ASN A 25 -13.45 -6.29 -11.76
CA ASN A 25 -14.25 -7.02 -12.73
C ASN A 25 -15.76 -6.89 -12.49
N LEU A 26 -16.20 -6.36 -11.34
CA LEU A 26 -17.62 -6.16 -11.05
C LEU A 26 -18.21 -5.06 -11.94
N PRO A 27 -19.20 -5.38 -12.79
CA PRO A 27 -19.88 -4.36 -13.58
C PRO A 27 -20.72 -3.46 -12.67
N ASN A 28 -20.93 -2.22 -13.12
CA ASN A 28 -21.87 -1.27 -12.51
C ASN A 28 -21.47 -0.65 -11.15
N LEU A 29 -20.19 -0.71 -10.77
CA LEU A 29 -19.68 0.03 -9.61
C LEU A 29 -19.28 1.46 -9.99
N ALA A 30 -19.58 2.41 -9.09
CA ALA A 30 -19.12 3.79 -9.25
C ALA A 30 -17.58 3.82 -9.23
N ARG A 31 -16.98 4.45 -10.25
CA ARG A 31 -15.51 4.52 -10.41
C ARG A 31 -14.82 5.07 -9.17
N ASP A 32 -15.38 6.12 -8.57
CA ASP A 32 -14.81 6.74 -7.38
C ASP A 32 -14.82 5.80 -6.17
N PHE A 33 -15.85 4.96 -6.05
CA PHE A 33 -15.93 3.95 -5.01
C PHE A 33 -14.87 2.86 -5.20
N VAL A 34 -14.69 2.38 -6.43
CA VAL A 34 -13.64 1.39 -6.76
C VAL A 34 -12.25 1.97 -6.43
N VAL A 35 -11.95 3.16 -6.94
CA VAL A 35 -10.65 3.81 -6.73
C VAL A 35 -10.37 4.02 -5.24
N THR A 36 -11.33 4.57 -4.49
CA THR A 36 -11.16 4.82 -3.06
C THR A 36 -10.93 3.51 -2.28
N THR A 37 -11.67 2.46 -2.63
CA THR A 37 -11.52 1.14 -2.00
C THR A 37 -10.15 0.53 -2.30
N LEU A 38 -9.70 0.57 -3.56
CA LEU A 38 -8.39 0.06 -3.96
C LEU A 38 -7.25 0.81 -3.26
N ILE A 39 -7.33 2.13 -3.13
CA ILE A 39 -6.34 2.92 -2.38
C ILE A 39 -6.34 2.51 -0.90
N GLY A 40 -7.51 2.37 -0.29
CA GLY A 40 -7.63 1.91 1.10
C GLY A 40 -7.01 0.52 1.33
N LEU A 41 -7.27 -0.43 0.42
CA LEU A 41 -6.70 -1.78 0.47
C LEU A 41 -5.17 -1.76 0.25
N ALA A 42 -4.66 -0.90 -0.64
CA ALA A 42 -3.23 -0.70 -0.83
C ALA A 42 -2.54 -0.22 0.45
N VAL A 43 -3.12 0.77 1.14
CA VAL A 43 -2.60 1.28 2.42
C VAL A 43 -2.64 0.19 3.50
N ALA A 44 -3.74 -0.55 3.60
CA ALA A 44 -3.87 -1.65 4.57
C ALA A 44 -2.81 -2.74 4.36
N LYS A 45 -2.55 -3.14 3.10
CA LYS A 45 -1.49 -4.10 2.76
C LYS A 45 -0.10 -3.56 3.14
N ALA A 46 0.19 -2.30 2.82
CA ALA A 46 1.46 -1.68 3.21
C ALA A 46 1.64 -1.70 4.74
N ALA A 47 0.60 -1.38 5.50
CA ALA A 47 0.63 -1.44 6.96
C ALA A 47 0.88 -2.86 7.49
N LEU A 48 0.22 -3.88 6.93
CA LEU A 48 0.45 -5.28 7.31
C LEU A 48 1.89 -5.72 7.04
N VAL A 49 2.47 -5.31 5.91
CA VAL A 49 3.88 -5.59 5.59
C VAL A 49 4.80 -4.92 6.60
N VAL A 50 4.60 -3.65 6.90
CA VAL A 50 5.42 -2.90 7.88
C VAL A 50 5.31 -3.51 9.29
N LEU A 51 4.13 -3.96 9.70
CA LEU A 51 3.91 -4.47 11.05
C LEU A 51 4.37 -5.92 11.25
N PHE A 52 4.32 -6.75 10.20
CA PHE A 52 4.48 -8.20 10.35
C PHE A 52 5.61 -8.82 9.53
N PHE A 53 6.08 -8.15 8.48
CA PHE A 53 7.14 -8.64 7.58
C PHE A 53 8.43 -7.82 7.70
N GLN A 54 8.31 -6.55 8.07
CA GLN A 54 9.45 -5.74 8.42
C GLN A 54 9.80 -5.96 9.89
N GLU A 55 10.98 -6.52 10.15
CA GLU A 55 11.52 -6.73 11.49
C GLU A 55 12.06 -5.43 12.14
N LEU A 56 11.51 -4.27 11.74
CA LEU A 56 11.93 -2.93 12.16
C LEU A 56 11.85 -2.68 13.67
N LYS A 57 11.15 -3.55 14.40
CA LYS A 57 11.05 -3.49 15.85
C LYS A 57 12.34 -3.94 16.54
N ASP A 58 13.09 -4.87 15.93
CA ASP A 58 14.31 -5.45 16.50
C ASP A 58 15.59 -4.84 15.90
N GLU A 59 15.45 -3.91 14.95
CA GLU A 59 16.56 -3.19 14.31
C GLU A 59 16.81 -1.79 14.90
N PRO A 60 18.04 -1.26 14.79
CA PRO A 60 18.37 0.07 15.30
C PRO A 60 17.52 1.13 14.59
N ARG A 61 17.05 2.12 15.37
CA ARG A 61 16.21 3.26 14.96
C ARG A 61 16.52 3.92 13.60
N PRO A 62 17.78 3.99 13.11
CA PRO A 62 18.08 4.56 11.80
C PRO A 62 17.38 3.85 10.63
N LEU A 63 17.18 2.53 10.67
CA LEU A 63 16.61 1.82 9.51
C LEU A 63 15.13 2.13 9.31
N SER A 64 14.38 2.25 10.40
CA SER A 64 12.97 2.68 10.37
C SER A 64 12.82 4.11 9.87
N ILE A 65 13.76 5.00 10.23
CA ILE A 65 13.81 6.38 9.71
C ILE A 65 14.05 6.39 8.20
N VAL A 66 14.96 5.55 7.69
CA VAL A 66 15.23 5.43 6.26
C VAL A 66 13.98 5.02 5.49
N LEU A 67 13.18 4.09 6.02
CA LEU A 67 11.91 3.71 5.40
C LEU A 67 10.95 4.90 5.30
N VAL A 68 10.74 5.62 6.41
CA VAL A 68 9.83 6.77 6.43
C VAL A 68 10.30 7.87 5.47
N VAL A 69 11.59 8.18 5.47
CA VAL A 69 12.19 9.15 4.55
C VAL A 69 11.99 8.71 3.09
N ALA A 70 12.21 7.43 2.79
CA ALA A 70 11.98 6.90 1.44
C ALA A 70 10.51 7.04 1.00
N VAL A 71 9.56 6.69 1.88
CA VAL A 71 8.12 6.84 1.59
C VAL A 71 7.77 8.31 1.32
N VAL A 72 8.25 9.25 2.14
CA VAL A 72 7.99 10.69 1.95
C VAL A 72 8.56 11.19 0.63
N ILE A 73 9.83 10.87 0.35
CA ILE A 73 10.52 11.33 -0.87
C ILE A 73 9.85 10.75 -2.12
N VAL A 74 9.55 9.45 -2.14
CA VAL A 74 8.91 8.80 -3.29
C VAL A 74 7.51 9.36 -3.52
N THR A 75 6.73 9.58 -2.46
CA THR A 75 5.39 10.17 -2.57
C THR A 75 5.45 11.60 -3.10
N ALA A 76 6.39 12.41 -2.61
CA ALA A 76 6.59 13.77 -3.10
C ALA A 76 7.03 13.79 -4.58
N LEU A 77 7.99 12.95 -4.96
CA LEU A 77 8.45 12.83 -6.34
C LEU A 77 7.32 12.40 -7.27
N LEU A 78 6.56 11.36 -6.91
CA LEU A 78 5.41 10.91 -7.70
C LEU A 78 4.37 12.01 -7.86
N SER A 79 4.10 12.77 -6.80
CA SER A 79 3.15 13.90 -6.84
C SER A 79 3.64 15.00 -7.80
N VAL A 80 4.93 15.35 -7.72
CA VAL A 80 5.55 16.33 -8.63
C VAL A 80 5.52 15.83 -10.07
N SER A 81 5.89 14.57 -10.32
CA SER A 81 5.84 13.97 -11.66
C SER A 81 4.43 13.98 -12.23
N PHE A 82 3.40 13.67 -11.44
CA PHE A 82 2.01 13.75 -11.87
C PHE A 82 1.61 15.17 -12.27
N LEU A 83 1.98 16.18 -11.47
CA LEU A 83 1.72 17.59 -11.75
C LEU A 83 2.46 18.08 -13.01
N GLN A 84 3.64 17.54 -13.31
CA GLN A 84 4.41 17.89 -14.50
C GLN A 84 3.88 17.22 -15.77
N LEU A 85 3.38 15.97 -15.68
CA LEU A 85 2.79 15.24 -16.81
C LEU A 85 1.38 15.72 -17.15
N HIS A 86 0.61 16.16 -16.16
CA HIS A 86 -0.68 16.84 -16.34
C HIS A 86 -0.57 18.27 -15.81
N PRO A 87 0.07 19.20 -16.56
CA PRO A 87 -0.05 20.61 -16.23
C PRO A 87 -1.55 20.92 -16.20
N PHE A 88 -2.02 21.54 -15.13
CA PHE A 88 -3.40 22.01 -15.00
C PHE A 88 -3.71 22.96 -16.17
N HIS A 89 -4.16 22.43 -17.29
CA HIS A 89 -4.76 23.20 -18.35
C HIS A 89 -6.16 23.56 -17.85
N THR A 90 -6.23 24.73 -17.21
CA THR A 90 -7.46 25.49 -16.94
C THR A 90 -8.25 25.74 -18.21
#